data_AF-A0A7Y2F779-F1
#
_entry.id   AF-A0A7Y2F779-F1
#
_cell.length_a   1.000
_cell.length_b   1.000
_cell.length_c   1.000
_cell.angle_alpha   90.00
_cell.angle_beta   90.00
_cell.angle_gamma   90.00
#
_symmetry.space_group_name_H-M   'P 1'
#
loop_
_entity.id
_entity.type
_entity.pdbx_description
1 polymer ?
#
loop_
_entity_poly.entity_id
_entity_poly.type
_entity_poly.pdbx_seq_one_letter_code
_entity_poly.pdbx_strand_id
1 'polypeptide(L)' 'ITPHVGAQSSRRVDDTTDLVAINLRRHLAGKEIYNRVDKQLGFPHPSVVWRGESQ' A
#
# COMPACT_ATOMS: atom_id res chain seq x y z
N ILE A 1 7.50 12.39 20.28
CA ILE A 1 7.22 12.72 18.85
C ILE A 1 8.54 12.59 18.11
N THR A 2 8.64 11.64 17.18
CA THR A 2 9.80 11.54 16.27
C THR A 2 9.46 12.25 14.95
N PRO A 3 10.45 12.79 14.22
CA PRO A 3 10.23 13.26 12.86
C PRO A 3 9.75 12.10 11.96
N HIS A 4 9.31 12.40 10.75
CA HIS A 4 8.84 11.38 9.79
C HIS A 4 10.00 10.49 9.28
N VAL A 5 10.55 9.66 10.16
CA VAL A 5 11.77 8.86 9.96
C VAL A 5 11.58 7.36 10.15
N GLY A 6 10.37 6.91 10.54
CA GLY A 6 10.08 5.48 10.75
C GLY A 6 10.31 4.62 9.51
N ALA A 7 10.37 5.23 8.33
CA ALA A 7 10.72 4.60 7.07
C ALA A 7 11.94 5.29 6.44
N GLN A 8 13.03 5.50 7.18
CA GLN A 8 14.29 6.10 6.66
C GLN A 8 15.50 5.17 6.84
N SER A 9 15.28 3.85 6.87
CA SER A 9 16.37 2.86 6.77
C SER A 9 17.12 3.04 5.46
N SER A 10 18.45 2.89 5.48
CA SER A 10 19.30 2.90 4.28
C SER A 10 18.87 1.86 3.25
N ARG A 11 18.27 0.74 3.68
CA ARG A 11 17.80 -0.33 2.80
C ARG A 11 16.41 -0.09 2.23
N ARG A 12 15.66 0.88 2.75
CA ARG A 12 14.22 1.00 2.45
C ARG A 12 13.94 1.09 0.96
N VAL A 13 14.74 1.88 0.24
CA VAL A 13 14.51 2.13 -1.19
C VAL A 13 14.70 0.83 -1.97
N ASP A 14 15.78 0.11 -1.70
CA ASP A 14 16.09 -1.15 -2.37
C ASP A 14 15.03 -2.21 -2.06
N ASP A 15 14.74 -2.45 -0.76
CA ASP A 15 13.76 -3.45 -0.33
C ASP A 15 12.36 -3.19 -0.93
N THR A 16 11.95 -1.91 -1.00
CA THR A 16 10.65 -1.54 -1.57
C THR A 16 10.63 -1.75 -3.09
N THR A 17 11.71 -1.39 -3.77
CA THR A 17 11.81 -1.51 -5.24
C THR A 17 11.84 -2.99 -5.65
N ASP A 18 12.58 -3.82 -4.92
CA ASP A 18 12.64 -5.26 -5.15
C ASP A 18 11.27 -5.91 -4.97
N LEU A 19 10.53 -5.54 -3.92
CA LEU A 19 9.17 -6.04 -3.71
C LEU A 19 8.23 -5.63 -4.86
N VAL A 20 8.34 -4.40 -5.35
CA VAL A 20 7.56 -3.95 -6.52
C VAL A 20 7.90 -4.77 -7.76
N ALA A 21 9.19 -5.00 -8.04
CA ALA A 21 9.62 -5.80 -9.19
C ALA A 21 9.14 -7.27 -9.10
N ILE A 22 9.14 -7.86 -7.91
CA ILE A 22 8.56 -9.19 -7.66
C ILE A 22 7.06 -9.18 -7.96
N ASN A 23 6.33 -8.21 -7.42
CA ASN A 23 4.89 -8.12 -7.62
C ASN A 23 4.50 -7.86 -9.07
N LEU A 24 5.26 -7.05 -9.81
CA LEU A 24 5.04 -6.82 -11.24
C LEU A 24 5.14 -8.13 -12.02
N ARG A 25 6.20 -8.93 -11.78
CA ARG A 25 6.35 -10.25 -12.41
C ARG A 25 5.20 -11.19 -12.06
N ARG A 26 4.74 -11.17 -10.80
CA ARG A 26 3.58 -11.97 -10.37
C ARG A 26 2.31 -11.54 -11.10
N HIS A 27 2.04 -10.24 -11.15
CA HIS A 27 0.86 -9.68 -11.82
C HIS A 27 0.83 -10.02 -13.31
N LEU A 28 1.95 -9.83 -14.02
CA LEU A 28 2.08 -10.19 -15.44
C LEU A 28 1.89 -11.70 -15.69
N ALA A 29 2.19 -12.54 -14.70
CA ALA A 29 1.96 -13.98 -14.73
C ALA A 29 0.55 -14.40 -14.24
N GLY A 30 -0.37 -13.45 -14.02
CA GLY A 30 -1.72 -13.73 -13.51
C GLY A 30 -1.76 -14.18 -12.05
N LYS A 31 -0.67 -14.02 -11.29
CA LYS A 31 -0.59 -14.38 -9.87
C LYS A 31 -0.93 -13.18 -8.98
N GLU A 32 -1.52 -13.44 -7.83
CA GLU A 32 -1.77 -12.40 -6.83
C GLU A 32 -0.46 -11.80 -6.30
N ILE A 33 -0.41 -10.49 -6.10
CA ILE A 33 0.75 -9.81 -5.49
C ILE A 33 0.84 -10.12 -3.98
N TYR A 34 2.04 -10.10 -3.41
CA TYR A 34 2.24 -10.49 -2.01
C TYR A 34 1.63 -9.52 -0.99
N ASN A 35 1.71 -8.22 -1.28
CA ASN A 35 1.22 -7.15 -0.41
C ASN A 35 -0.11 -6.60 -0.91
N ARG A 36 -1.03 -7.50 -1.34
CA ARG A 36 -2.37 -7.11 -1.75
C ARG A 36 -3.10 -6.51 -0.55
N VAL A 37 -3.66 -5.32 -0.74
CA VAL A 37 -4.56 -4.67 0.23
C VAL A 37 -5.99 -4.76 -0.28
N ASP A 38 -6.96 -4.84 0.64
CA ASP A 38 -8.39 -4.88 0.31
C ASP A 38 -8.92 -3.47 -0.05
N LYS A 39 -8.24 -2.82 -1.00
CA LYS A 39 -8.63 -1.52 -1.54
C LYS A 39 -8.82 -1.66 -3.03
N GLN A 40 -9.95 -1.17 -3.51
CA GLN A 40 -10.19 -1.03 -4.94
C GLN A 40 -9.51 0.25 -5.44
N LEU A 41 -9.12 0.26 -6.72
CA LEU A 41 -8.63 1.47 -7.37
C LEU A 41 -9.71 2.54 -7.36
N GLY A 42 -9.30 3.78 -7.07
CA GLY A 42 -10.19 4.93 -6.97
C GLY A 42 -10.27 5.49 -5.55
N PHE A 43 -11.08 6.54 -5.40
CA PHE A 43 -11.37 7.08 -4.08
C PHE A 43 -12.33 6.14 -3.34
N PRO A 44 -12.15 5.96 -2.02
CA PRO A 44 -13.12 5.20 -1.24
C PRO A 44 -14.49 5.85 -1.41
N HIS A 45 -15.54 5.04 -1.56
CA HIS A 45 -16.90 5.55 -1.64
C HIS A 45 -17.22 6.40 -0.39
N PRO A 46 -17.92 7.55 -0.50
CA PRO A 46 -18.21 8.41 0.65
C PRO A 46 -18.79 7.67 1.87
N SER A 47 -19.58 6.62 1.65
CA SER A 47 -20.14 5.79 2.71
C SER A 47 -19.11 5.03 3.56
N VAL A 48 -17.86 4.85 3.09
CA VAL A 48 -16.79 4.17 3.84
C VAL A 48 -15.76 5.13 4.46
N VAL A 49 -15.69 6.38 3.99
CA VAL A 49 -14.77 7.41 4.52
C VAL A 49 -15.44 8.41 5.46
N TRP A 50 -16.72 8.70 5.28
CA TRP A 50 -17.45 9.63 6.15
C TRP A 50 -18.20 8.88 7.25
N ARG A 51 -17.63 8.86 8.46
CA ARG A 51 -18.40 8.63 9.69
C ARG A 51 -18.72 10.01 10.26
N GLY A 52 -19.86 10.59 9.87
CA GLY A 52 -20.36 11.80 10.52
C GLY A 52 -20.48 11.59 12.03
N GLU A 53 -20.50 12.68 12.79
CA GLU A 53 -20.70 12.63 14.25
C GLU A 53 -21.93 11.78 14.57
N SER A 54 -21.69 10.62 15.17
CA SER A 54 -22.73 9.73 15.65
C SER A 54 -23.63 10.54 16.60
N GLN A 55 -24.93 10.62 16.28
CA GLN A 55 -25.97 11.13 17.17
C GLN A 55 -26.04 10.28 18.44
#